data_AF-K0NSJ2-F1
#
_entry.id   AF-K0NSJ2-F1
#
_cell.length_a   1.000
_cell.length_b   1.000
_cell.length_c   1.000
_cell.angle_alpha   90.00
_cell.angle_beta   90.00
_cell.angle_gamma   90.00
#
_symmetry.space_group_name_H-M   'P 1'
#
loop_
_entity.id
_entity.type
_entity.pdbx_description
1 polymer ?
#
loop_
_entity_poly.entity_id
_entity_poly.type
_entity_poly.pdbx_seq_one_letter_code
_entity_poly.pdbx_strand_id
1 'polypeptide(L)'
;MLKHLLDYNEGEEFDLTLLVKNSQLRQDKKGKHYLLLQLADKSGAVRANYWQAEPEDAKRFETGTIVEVAGLLEDYQGRDQIKIFSIHPVSASENVDVSQLVAGAPEGEKQMRREIGQFVAEIKEENWHKLVKYLLKKWDARFFSYPAGKSNHHAYEGGLAYHTLTMLKDARGLADNYPAVNRSLLYAGCILHDMGKVLELSGPVQTKYTAEGNLIGHLVLIDEQLVLAAQALGIDQESEDLLLLRHMVLSHHGKYEYGSPKLPALLEAELLHRIDDLDAAVNAITRELGATKPGDFTLPLSSQDGQRYYRPKKEYQ
;
A
#
# COMPACT_ATOMS: atom_id res chain seq x y z
N MET A 1 25.89 -12.94 1.73
CA MET A 1 24.57 -12.27 1.69
C MET A 1 24.46 -11.50 2.99
N LEU A 2 24.16 -10.21 2.94
CA LEU A 2 23.78 -9.46 4.15
C LEU A 2 22.44 -10.00 4.63
N LYS A 3 22.33 -10.33 5.92
CA LYS A 3 21.06 -10.75 6.54
C LYS A 3 20.14 -9.55 6.68
N HIS A 4 18.85 -9.75 6.46
CA HIS A 4 17.79 -8.78 6.72
C HIS A 4 17.13 -9.04 8.07
N LEU A 5 16.36 -8.08 8.57
CA LEU A 5 15.79 -8.11 9.92
C LEU A 5 15.06 -9.43 10.25
N LEU A 6 14.24 -9.94 9.34
CA LEU A 6 13.50 -11.19 9.55
C LEU A 6 14.33 -12.48 9.29
N ASP A 7 15.59 -12.37 8.88
CA ASP A 7 16.50 -13.53 8.71
C ASP A 7 17.21 -13.91 10.01
N TYR A 8 17.15 -13.05 11.03
CA TYR A 8 17.75 -13.28 12.34
C TYR A 8 16.85 -14.18 13.19
N ASN A 9 17.47 -15.12 13.90
CA ASN A 9 16.75 -16.02 14.81
C ASN A 9 16.68 -15.42 16.23
N GLU A 10 15.82 -16.01 17.06
CA GLU A 10 15.76 -15.66 18.48
C GLU A 10 17.13 -15.83 19.16
N GLY A 11 17.54 -14.81 19.91
CA GLY A 11 18.83 -14.75 20.58
C GLY A 11 20.00 -14.33 19.69
N GLU A 12 19.77 -14.11 18.39
CA GLU A 12 20.81 -13.63 17.47
C GLU A 12 20.94 -12.10 17.56
N GLU A 13 22.18 -11.63 17.75
CA GLU A 13 22.50 -10.20 17.75
C GLU A 13 22.69 -9.67 16.33
N PHE A 14 22.34 -8.41 16.13
CA PHE A 14 22.47 -7.73 14.85
C PHE A 14 22.88 -6.28 15.03
N ASP A 15 23.44 -5.72 13.96
CA ASP A 15 23.69 -4.30 13.77
C ASP A 15 23.19 -3.94 12.36
N LEU A 16 22.07 -3.21 12.30
CA LEU A 16 21.35 -2.94 11.05
C LEU A 16 20.89 -1.49 10.98
N THR A 17 20.91 -0.94 9.76
CA THR A 17 20.17 0.27 9.43
C THR A 17 18.71 -0.09 9.18
N LEU A 18 17.79 0.51 9.94
CA LEU A 18 16.35 0.26 9.92
C LEU A 18 15.57 1.58 9.80
N LEU A 19 14.33 1.50 9.31
CA LEU A 19 13.37 2.60 9.31
C LEU A 19 12.48 2.54 10.55
N VAL A 20 12.27 3.67 11.22
CA VAL A 20 11.22 3.81 12.24
C VAL A 20 9.87 3.90 11.54
N LYS A 21 9.15 2.78 11.41
CA LYS A 21 7.83 2.74 10.76
C LYS A 21 6.71 3.33 11.63
N ASN A 22 6.86 3.23 12.95
CA ASN A 22 5.94 3.80 13.93
C ASN A 22 6.69 4.13 15.21
N SER A 23 6.31 5.22 15.87
CA SER A 23 6.87 5.66 17.15
C SER A 23 5.77 6.24 18.04
N GLN A 24 5.62 5.68 19.24
CA GLN A 24 4.62 6.12 20.21
C GLN A 24 5.24 6.26 21.59
N LEU A 25 5.21 7.48 22.13
CA LEU A 25 5.55 7.72 23.53
C LEU A 25 4.46 7.14 24.42
N ARG A 26 4.85 6.21 25.29
CA ARG A 26 3.98 5.54 26.25
C ARG A 26 4.60 5.61 27.65
N GLN A 27 3.79 5.33 28.66
CA GLN A 27 4.24 5.19 30.04
C GLN A 27 4.13 3.73 30.47
N ASP A 28 5.13 3.25 31.20
CA ASP A 28 5.09 1.93 31.85
C ASP A 28 4.18 1.96 33.09
N LYS A 29 4.02 0.80 33.75
CA LYS A 29 3.19 0.69 34.97
C LYS A 29 3.71 1.54 36.15
N LYS A 30 4.95 2.04 36.07
CA LYS A 30 5.61 2.88 37.09
C LYS A 30 5.63 4.36 36.66
N GLY A 31 4.96 4.73 35.57
CA GLY A 31 4.89 6.10 35.05
C GLY A 31 6.15 6.55 34.30
N LYS A 32 7.12 5.67 34.04
CA LYS A 32 8.31 6.01 33.26
C LYS A 32 8.00 5.96 31.77
N HIS A 33 8.50 6.94 31.03
CA HIS A 33 8.34 7.01 29.60
C HIS A 33 9.19 5.96 28.86
N TYR A 34 8.62 5.42 27.78
CA TYR A 34 9.31 4.59 26.79
C TYR A 34 8.71 4.86 25.41
N LEU A 35 9.50 4.67 24.35
CA LEU A 35 8.95 4.65 23.00
C LEU A 35 8.62 3.22 22.62
N LEU A 36 7.36 3.00 22.24
CA LEU A 36 6.97 1.85 21.48
C LEU A 36 7.30 2.13 20.00
N LEU A 37 8.33 1.45 19.50
CA LEU A 37 8.79 1.57 18.12
C LEU A 37 8.33 0.36 17.30
N GLN A 38 8.22 0.57 16.00
CA GLN A 38 8.18 -0.49 15.01
C GLN A 38 9.31 -0.21 14.02
N LEU A 39 10.33 -1.06 14.01
CA LEU A 39 11.52 -0.91 13.18
C LEU A 39 11.41 -1.85 11.98
N ALA A 40 11.81 -1.38 10.81
CA ALA A 40 11.59 -2.12 9.57
C ALA A 40 12.78 -2.03 8.61
N ASP A 41 12.95 -3.08 7.82
CA ASP A 41 13.69 -3.06 6.56
C ASP A 41 12.81 -3.67 5.45
N LYS A 42 13.37 -3.94 4.28
CA LYS A 42 12.62 -4.57 3.19
C LYS A 42 12.06 -5.96 3.50
N SER A 43 12.61 -6.69 4.49
CA SER A 43 12.13 -8.02 4.86
C SER A 43 10.85 -7.96 5.70
N GLY A 44 10.66 -6.88 6.46
CA GLY A 44 9.47 -6.69 7.27
C GLY A 44 9.70 -5.73 8.43
N ALA A 45 8.80 -5.79 9.41
CA ALA A 45 8.82 -4.87 10.54
C ALA A 45 8.64 -5.61 11.87
N VAL A 46 9.51 -5.34 12.84
CA VAL A 46 9.51 -5.94 14.17
C VAL A 46 9.30 -4.86 15.23
N ARG A 47 8.57 -5.20 16.29
CA ARG A 47 8.30 -4.29 17.40
C ARG A 47 9.57 -4.11 18.25
N ALA A 48 9.85 -2.89 18.70
CA ALA A 48 10.91 -2.61 19.65
C ALA A 48 10.40 -1.71 20.79
N ASN A 49 10.94 -1.86 21.99
CA ASN A 49 10.68 -0.94 23.10
C ASN A 49 11.98 -0.20 23.41
N TYR A 50 12.01 1.12 23.20
CA TYR A 50 13.11 1.98 23.62
C TYR A 50 12.78 2.53 25.02
N TRP A 51 13.39 1.93 26.03
CA TRP A 51 13.11 2.20 27.43
C TRP A 51 13.78 3.49 27.92
N GLN A 52 13.22 4.11 28.96
CA GLN A 52 13.74 5.34 29.58
C GLN A 52 13.83 6.49 28.57
N ALA A 53 12.81 6.61 27.72
CA ALA A 53 12.76 7.64 26.69
C ALA A 53 12.50 9.00 27.32
N GLU A 54 13.25 10.01 26.89
CA GLU A 54 12.96 11.41 27.20
C GLU A 54 12.01 12.02 26.15
N PRO A 55 11.31 13.12 26.44
CA PRO A 55 10.41 13.75 25.48
C PRO A 55 11.08 14.14 24.14
N GLU A 56 12.38 14.42 24.17
CA GLU A 56 13.17 14.75 22.97
C GLU A 56 13.42 13.53 22.08
N ASP A 57 13.49 12.32 22.66
CA ASP A 57 13.65 11.08 21.91
C ASP A 57 12.44 10.82 21.00
N ALA A 58 11.24 11.28 21.39
CA ALA A 58 10.05 11.16 20.55
C ALA A 58 10.17 11.93 19.22
N LYS A 59 10.90 13.06 19.23
CA LYS A 59 11.22 13.79 18.00
C LYS A 59 12.39 13.16 17.25
N ARG A 60 13.40 12.69 17.99
CA ARG A 60 14.61 12.09 17.42
C ARG A 60 14.30 10.79 16.66
N PHE A 61 13.40 9.98 17.20
CA PHE A 61 12.95 8.71 16.64
C PHE A 61 11.50 8.80 16.17
N GLU A 62 11.14 9.88 15.48
CA GLU A 62 9.83 10.01 14.88
C GLU A 62 9.65 9.04 13.69
N THR A 63 8.39 8.81 13.30
CA THR A 63 8.09 7.96 12.15
C THR A 63 8.80 8.46 10.90
N GLY A 64 9.55 7.57 10.27
CA GLY A 64 10.34 7.77 9.07
C GLY A 64 11.77 8.20 9.29
N THR A 65 12.22 8.32 10.53
CA THR A 65 13.64 8.43 10.83
C THR A 65 14.33 7.12 10.45
N ILE A 66 15.45 7.22 9.73
CA ILE A 66 16.37 6.11 9.50
C ILE A 66 17.31 6.02 10.70
N VAL A 67 17.49 4.82 11.23
CA VAL A 67 18.27 4.58 12.45
C VAL A 67 19.23 3.41 12.25
N GLU A 68 20.43 3.51 12.81
CA GLU A 68 21.29 2.36 13.06
C GLU A 68 20.92 1.76 14.41
N VAL A 69 20.73 0.44 14.43
CA VAL A 69 20.23 -0.29 15.59
C VAL A 69 21.11 -1.51 15.82
N ALA A 70 21.78 -1.53 16.97
CA ALA A 70 22.36 -2.75 17.52
C ALA A 70 21.39 -3.34 18.53
N GLY A 71 21.09 -4.63 18.41
CA GLY A 71 20.13 -5.29 19.27
C GLY A 71 20.09 -6.81 19.08
N LEU A 72 19.10 -7.44 19.71
CA LEU A 72 18.83 -8.86 19.53
C LEU A 72 17.32 -9.11 19.36
N LEU A 73 16.98 -10.18 18.65
CA LEU A 73 15.60 -10.65 18.50
C LEU A 73 15.21 -11.55 19.68
N GLU A 74 14.18 -11.18 20.43
CA GLU A 74 13.65 -11.94 21.58
C GLU A 74 12.17 -12.30 21.39
N ASP A 75 11.74 -13.47 21.87
CA ASP A 75 10.31 -13.75 22.00
C ASP A 75 9.76 -13.07 23.25
N TYR A 76 8.76 -12.21 23.05
CA TYR A 76 7.99 -11.62 24.14
C TYR A 76 6.50 -11.96 23.98
N GLN A 77 6.05 -12.94 24.77
CA GLN A 77 4.66 -13.42 24.78
C GLN A 77 4.22 -14.01 23.42
N GLY A 78 5.10 -14.79 22.78
CA GLY A 78 4.82 -15.41 21.48
C GLY A 78 4.91 -14.43 20.31
N ARG A 79 5.64 -13.32 20.48
CA ARG A 79 5.86 -12.30 19.44
C ARG A 79 7.32 -11.87 19.44
N ASP A 80 7.89 -11.83 18.25
CA ASP A 80 9.22 -11.28 18.04
C ASP A 80 9.25 -9.80 18.45
N GLN A 81 10.23 -9.48 19.28
CA GLN A 81 10.54 -8.14 19.76
C GLN A 81 12.04 -7.90 19.60
N ILE A 82 12.42 -6.69 19.18
CA ILE A 82 13.80 -6.24 19.23
C ILE A 82 14.06 -5.70 20.63
N LYS A 83 15.05 -6.28 21.29
CA LYS A 83 15.71 -5.67 22.44
C LYS A 83 16.84 -4.78 21.94
N ILE A 84 16.66 -3.47 22.09
CA ILE A 84 17.61 -2.47 21.64
C ILE A 84 18.79 -2.38 22.63
N PHE A 85 20.01 -2.49 22.13
CA PHE A 85 21.23 -2.16 22.87
C PHE A 85 21.66 -0.72 22.62
N SER A 86 21.66 -0.29 21.35
CA SER A 86 21.89 1.08 20.94
C SER A 86 21.02 1.43 19.72
N ILE A 87 20.67 2.72 19.62
CA ILE A 87 19.91 3.26 18.50
C ILE A 87 20.33 4.70 18.23
N HIS A 88 20.67 5.00 16.98
CA HIS A 88 21.13 6.32 16.56
C HIS A 88 20.49 6.73 15.23
N PRO A 89 19.97 7.97 15.09
CA PRO A 89 19.53 8.46 13.79
C PRO A 89 20.71 8.52 12.82
N VAL A 90 20.46 8.05 11.60
CA VAL A 90 21.39 8.24 10.49
C VAL A 90 21.35 9.71 10.05
N SER A 91 22.53 10.29 9.84
CA SER A 91 22.66 11.67 9.35
C SER A 91 22.06 11.81 7.95
N ALA A 92 21.38 12.93 7.68
CA ALA A 92 20.89 13.26 6.34
C ALA A 92 22.01 13.39 5.27
N SER A 93 23.28 13.45 5.69
CA SER A 93 24.45 13.44 4.79
C SER A 93 24.87 12.06 4.33
N GLU A 94 24.32 10.98 4.92
CA GLU A 94 24.63 9.62 4.52
C GLU A 94 23.67 9.18 3.41
N ASN A 95 24.22 8.79 2.26
CA ASN A 95 23.46 8.26 1.13
C ASN A 95 22.95 6.85 1.48
N VAL A 96 21.87 6.79 2.26
CA VAL A 96 21.19 5.53 2.55
C VAL A 96 20.26 5.18 1.38
N ASP A 97 20.43 3.98 0.83
CA ASP A 97 19.53 3.45 -0.18
C ASP A 97 18.18 3.07 0.46
N VAL A 98 17.22 3.98 0.36
CA VAL A 98 15.87 3.85 0.93
C VAL A 98 15.16 2.57 0.46
N SER A 99 15.51 2.05 -0.72
CA SER A 99 14.93 0.81 -1.25
C SER A 99 15.29 -0.45 -0.44
N GLN A 100 16.31 -0.38 0.43
CA GLN A 100 16.64 -1.47 1.35
C GLN A 100 15.86 -1.42 2.67
N LEU A 101 15.24 -0.27 2.97
CA LEU A 101 14.59 -0.01 4.25
C LEU A 101 13.06 -0.07 4.19
N VAL A 102 12.50 0.03 2.99
CA VAL A 102 11.06 -0.08 2.74
C VAL A 102 10.85 -1.35 1.93
N ALA A 103 9.90 -2.20 2.33
CA ALA A 103 9.47 -3.30 1.47
C ALA A 103 9.02 -2.71 0.13
N GLY A 104 9.58 -3.10 -1.00
CA GLY A 104 9.14 -2.62 -2.31
C GLY A 104 8.00 -3.47 -2.86
N ALA A 105 7.38 -3.01 -3.96
CA ALA A 105 6.56 -3.90 -4.78
C ALA A 105 7.36 -5.16 -5.18
N PRO A 106 6.73 -6.36 -5.16
CA PRO A 106 7.38 -7.60 -5.62
C PRO A 106 7.91 -7.51 -7.06
N GLU A 107 7.29 -6.64 -7.85
CA GLU A 107 7.62 -6.38 -9.25
C GLU A 107 8.30 -5.01 -9.39
N GLY A 108 9.42 -4.95 -10.12
CA GLY A 108 10.15 -3.70 -10.33
C GLY A 108 9.41 -2.71 -11.22
N GLU A 109 9.59 -1.40 -10.98
CA GLU A 109 8.89 -0.32 -11.68
C GLU A 109 8.88 -0.46 -13.22
N LYS A 110 10.04 -0.75 -13.82
CA LYS A 110 10.16 -0.92 -15.28
C LYS A 110 9.28 -2.05 -15.83
N GLN A 111 9.11 -3.11 -15.05
CA GLN A 111 8.24 -4.23 -15.40
C GLN A 111 6.78 -3.79 -15.27
N MET A 112 6.39 -3.20 -14.13
CA MET A 112 5.02 -2.74 -13.90
C MET A 112 4.56 -1.76 -14.98
N ARG A 113 5.42 -0.80 -15.35
CA ARG A 113 5.17 0.14 -16.47
C ARG A 113 4.84 -0.57 -17.76
N ARG A 114 5.59 -1.62 -18.09
CA ARG A 114 5.40 -2.38 -19.32
C ARG A 114 4.10 -3.18 -19.29
N GLU A 115 3.83 -3.88 -18.19
CA GLU A 115 2.63 -4.70 -18.06
C GLU A 115 1.37 -3.85 -18.03
N ILE A 116 1.32 -2.78 -17.23
CA ILE A 116 0.21 -1.82 -17.25
C ILE A 116 0.04 -1.22 -18.65
N GLY A 117 1.15 -0.88 -19.32
CA GLY A 117 1.11 -0.39 -20.71
C GLY A 117 0.47 -1.36 -21.71
N GLN A 118 0.58 -2.68 -21.50
CA GLN A 118 -0.11 -3.68 -22.31
C GLN A 118 -1.62 -3.64 -22.09
N PHE A 119 -2.07 -3.52 -20.84
CA PHE A 119 -3.49 -3.36 -20.53
C PHE A 119 -4.06 -2.06 -21.10
N VAL A 120 -3.33 -0.95 -21.03
CA VAL A 120 -3.72 0.32 -21.65
C VAL A 120 -3.93 0.15 -23.15
N ALA A 121 -3.06 -0.61 -23.84
CA ALA A 121 -3.19 -0.87 -25.27
C ALA A 121 -4.39 -1.76 -25.64
N GLU A 122 -4.96 -2.49 -24.68
CA GLU A 122 -6.16 -3.31 -24.87
C GLU A 122 -7.47 -2.53 -24.70
N ILE A 123 -7.42 -1.28 -24.21
CA ILE A 123 -8.59 -0.40 -24.11
C ILE A 123 -8.97 0.07 -25.52
N LYS A 124 -10.12 -0.39 -26.02
CA LYS A 124 -10.57 -0.16 -27.40
C LYS A 124 -11.41 1.10 -27.57
N GLU A 125 -12.11 1.51 -26.53
CA GLU A 125 -12.88 2.76 -26.53
C GLU A 125 -11.88 3.95 -26.51
N GLU A 126 -12.08 4.90 -27.41
CA GLU A 126 -11.10 5.94 -27.73
C GLU A 126 -10.96 6.97 -26.61
N ASN A 127 -12.06 7.41 -26.01
CA ASN A 127 -12.06 8.43 -24.97
C ASN A 127 -11.45 7.89 -23.67
N TRP A 128 -11.82 6.68 -23.23
CA TRP A 128 -11.22 6.00 -22.09
C TRP A 128 -9.72 5.80 -22.28
N HIS A 129 -9.30 5.33 -23.46
CA HIS A 129 -7.89 5.15 -23.76
C HIS A 129 -7.11 6.49 -23.71
N LYS A 130 -7.68 7.57 -24.26
CA LYS A 130 -7.08 8.92 -24.18
C LYS A 130 -6.99 9.41 -22.74
N LEU A 131 -8.06 9.29 -21.94
CA LEU A 131 -8.11 9.71 -20.55
C LEU A 131 -7.08 8.97 -19.70
N VAL A 132 -7.04 7.64 -19.80
CA VAL A 132 -6.07 6.79 -19.10
C VAL A 132 -4.64 7.20 -19.44
N LYS A 133 -4.31 7.34 -20.72
CA LYS A 133 -2.96 7.74 -21.15
C LYS A 133 -2.59 9.15 -20.68
N TYR A 134 -3.53 10.09 -20.76
CA TYR A 134 -3.31 11.46 -20.34
C TYR A 134 -3.01 11.55 -18.85
N LEU A 135 -3.82 10.88 -18.01
CA LEU A 135 -3.66 10.89 -16.56
C LEU A 135 -2.42 10.11 -16.11
N LEU A 136 -2.15 8.94 -16.68
CA LEU A 136 -0.91 8.20 -16.42
C LEU A 136 0.31 9.05 -16.77
N LYS A 137 0.32 9.74 -17.92
CA LYS A 137 1.43 10.63 -18.29
C LYS A 137 1.55 11.82 -17.32
N LYS A 138 0.43 12.41 -16.91
CA LYS A 138 0.39 13.56 -15.99
C LYS A 138 0.96 13.19 -14.61
N TRP A 139 0.61 12.01 -14.10
CA TRP A 139 0.93 11.58 -12.75
C TRP A 139 2.03 10.51 -12.67
N ASP A 140 2.70 10.22 -13.78
CA ASP A 140 3.62 9.11 -13.98
C ASP A 140 4.55 8.85 -12.79
N ALA A 141 5.39 9.83 -12.45
CA ALA A 141 6.37 9.68 -11.37
C ALA A 141 5.70 9.38 -10.02
N ARG A 142 4.54 9.97 -9.73
CA ARG A 142 3.82 9.73 -8.48
C ARG A 142 3.12 8.37 -8.49
N PHE A 143 2.43 8.03 -9.59
CA PHE A 143 1.69 6.79 -9.71
C PHE A 143 2.58 5.55 -9.50
N PHE A 144 3.79 5.58 -10.05
CA PHE A 144 4.74 4.47 -9.95
C PHE A 144 5.59 4.44 -8.68
N SER A 145 5.59 5.49 -7.86
CA SER A 145 6.34 5.53 -6.60
C SER A 145 5.44 5.52 -5.36
N TYR A 146 4.20 6.00 -5.45
CA TYR A 146 3.33 6.16 -4.28
C TYR A 146 2.82 4.82 -3.74
N PRO A 147 2.52 4.75 -2.43
CA PRO A 147 1.83 3.62 -1.84
C PRO A 147 0.34 3.64 -2.19
N ALA A 148 -0.32 2.47 -2.12
CA ALA A 148 -1.78 2.40 -2.26
C ALA A 148 -2.51 2.75 -0.94
N GLY A 149 -1.78 2.97 0.16
CA GLY A 149 -2.40 3.39 1.42
C GLY A 149 -1.37 3.81 2.46
N LYS A 150 -1.82 4.50 3.50
CA LYS A 150 -0.95 5.00 4.58
C LYS A 150 -0.40 3.86 5.47
N SER A 151 -1.24 2.90 5.82
CA SER A 151 -0.92 1.79 6.73
C SER A 151 -1.56 0.46 6.32
N ASN A 152 -2.26 0.45 5.18
CA ASN A 152 -3.13 -0.64 4.73
C ASN A 152 -2.41 -1.53 3.70
N HIS A 153 -3.16 -2.28 2.89
CA HIS A 153 -2.61 -3.09 1.80
C HIS A 153 -1.74 -2.21 0.88
N HIS A 154 -0.62 -2.76 0.42
CA HIS A 154 0.32 -2.04 -0.45
C HIS A 154 0.83 -0.68 0.08
N ALA A 155 0.94 -0.53 1.40
CA ALA A 155 1.54 0.65 2.05
C ALA A 155 3.07 0.67 1.93
N TYR A 156 3.57 0.65 0.70
CA TYR A 156 4.97 0.65 0.34
C TYR A 156 5.24 1.40 -0.97
N GLU A 157 6.50 1.74 -1.22
CA GLU A 157 6.93 2.38 -2.47
C GLU A 157 6.55 1.53 -3.69
N GLY A 158 5.91 2.17 -4.68
CA GLY A 158 5.35 1.52 -5.87
C GLY A 158 4.10 0.69 -5.61
N GLY A 159 3.55 0.73 -4.40
CA GLY A 159 2.38 -0.04 -4.01
C GLY A 159 1.13 0.28 -4.83
N LEU A 160 0.91 1.54 -5.21
CA LEU A 160 -0.25 1.96 -6.02
C LEU A 160 -0.24 1.32 -7.41
N ALA A 161 0.90 1.36 -8.09
CA ALA A 161 1.06 0.73 -9.40
C ALA A 161 0.99 -0.81 -9.31
N TYR A 162 1.56 -1.40 -8.25
CA TYR A 162 1.50 -2.84 -8.04
C TYR A 162 0.07 -3.34 -7.80
N HIS A 163 -0.67 -2.67 -6.91
CA HIS A 163 -2.09 -2.91 -6.65
C HIS A 163 -2.91 -2.80 -7.94
N THR A 164 -2.71 -1.74 -8.72
CA THR A 164 -3.37 -1.59 -10.03
C THR A 164 -3.06 -2.78 -10.95
N LEU A 165 -1.81 -3.24 -10.99
CA LEU A 165 -1.39 -4.32 -11.86
C LEU A 165 -1.98 -5.68 -11.46
N THR A 166 -2.01 -6.01 -10.17
CA THR A 166 -2.63 -7.26 -9.69
C THR A 166 -4.13 -7.27 -9.98
N MET A 167 -4.82 -6.16 -9.73
CA MET A 167 -6.22 -6.01 -10.11
C MET A 167 -6.46 -6.17 -11.61
N LEU A 168 -5.57 -5.65 -12.46
CA LEU A 168 -5.67 -5.84 -13.92
C LEU A 168 -5.49 -7.31 -14.34
N LYS A 169 -4.61 -8.06 -13.65
CA LYS A 169 -4.42 -9.50 -13.87
C LYS A 169 -5.70 -10.27 -13.48
N ASP A 170 -6.31 -9.93 -12.34
CA ASP A 170 -7.59 -10.52 -11.91
C ASP A 170 -8.74 -10.15 -12.85
N ALA A 171 -8.82 -8.88 -13.26
CA ALA A 171 -9.80 -8.38 -14.23
C ALA A 171 -9.73 -9.13 -15.55
N ARG A 172 -8.51 -9.44 -16.05
CA ARG A 172 -8.33 -10.27 -17.24
C ARG A 172 -8.91 -11.66 -17.06
N GLY A 173 -8.53 -12.35 -15.98
CA GLY A 173 -9.03 -13.70 -15.69
C GLY A 173 -10.56 -13.75 -15.57
N LEU A 174 -11.16 -12.76 -14.90
CA LEU A 174 -12.61 -12.64 -14.80
C LEU A 174 -13.26 -12.35 -16.16
N ALA A 175 -12.73 -11.40 -16.93
CA ALA A 175 -13.27 -11.06 -18.24
C ALA A 175 -13.08 -12.17 -19.30
N ASP A 176 -12.13 -13.08 -19.11
CA ASP A 176 -11.98 -14.30 -19.91
C ASP A 176 -13.10 -15.31 -19.63
N ASN A 177 -13.59 -15.36 -18.38
CA ASN A 177 -14.70 -16.23 -17.98
C ASN A 177 -16.09 -15.67 -18.32
N TYR A 178 -16.23 -14.34 -18.33
CA TYR A 178 -17.52 -13.66 -18.48
C TYR A 178 -17.54 -12.76 -19.73
N PRO A 179 -18.02 -13.26 -20.88
CA PRO A 179 -18.03 -12.50 -22.14
C PRO A 179 -18.87 -11.20 -22.11
N ALA A 180 -19.79 -11.08 -21.16
CA ALA A 180 -20.61 -9.89 -20.96
C ALA A 180 -19.82 -8.68 -20.42
N VAL A 181 -18.60 -8.91 -19.90
CA VAL A 181 -17.77 -7.86 -19.31
C VAL A 181 -17.15 -7.00 -20.40
N ASN A 182 -17.39 -5.70 -20.33
CA ASN A 182 -16.69 -4.70 -21.10
C ASN A 182 -15.25 -4.54 -20.57
N ARG A 183 -14.32 -5.29 -21.16
CA ARG A 183 -12.88 -5.23 -20.83
C ARG A 183 -12.32 -3.81 -20.83
N SER A 184 -12.72 -2.97 -21.79
CA SER A 184 -12.17 -1.61 -21.90
C SER A 184 -12.56 -0.76 -20.70
N LEU A 185 -13.84 -0.82 -20.28
CA LEU A 185 -14.33 -0.08 -19.12
C LEU A 185 -13.74 -0.62 -17.82
N LEU A 186 -13.69 -1.94 -17.66
CA LEU A 186 -13.13 -2.56 -16.46
C LEU A 186 -11.63 -2.21 -16.30
N TYR A 187 -10.83 -2.34 -17.37
CA TYR A 187 -9.41 -1.99 -17.30
C TYR A 187 -9.19 -0.49 -17.06
N ALA A 188 -9.95 0.39 -17.72
CA ALA A 188 -9.88 1.82 -17.46
C ALA A 188 -10.24 2.15 -16.00
N GLY A 189 -11.28 1.51 -15.47
CA GLY A 189 -11.68 1.60 -14.07
C GLY A 189 -10.57 1.15 -13.12
N CYS A 190 -10.01 -0.04 -13.32
CA CYS A 190 -8.90 -0.56 -12.50
C CYS A 190 -7.70 0.40 -12.48
N ILE A 191 -7.33 0.98 -13.63
CA ILE A 191 -6.17 1.88 -13.70
C ILE A 191 -6.40 3.20 -12.97
N LEU A 192 -7.64 3.69 -12.98
CA LEU A 192 -7.94 5.05 -12.52
C LEU A 192 -8.53 5.10 -11.11
N HIS A 193 -9.21 4.05 -10.63
CA HIS A 193 -10.03 4.13 -9.39
C HIS A 193 -9.31 4.77 -8.21
N ASP A 194 -8.06 4.39 -8.00
CA ASP A 194 -7.21 4.81 -6.89
C ASP A 194 -6.20 5.90 -7.26
N MET A 195 -6.15 6.34 -8.50
CA MET A 195 -5.13 7.29 -8.97
C MET A 195 -5.20 8.64 -8.24
N GLY A 196 -6.34 8.98 -7.63
CA GLY A 196 -6.49 10.15 -6.76
C GLY A 196 -5.54 10.12 -5.55
N LYS A 197 -4.98 8.96 -5.19
CA LYS A 197 -4.00 8.82 -4.10
C LYS A 197 -2.71 9.62 -4.35
N VAL A 198 -2.39 9.95 -5.61
CA VAL A 198 -1.26 10.84 -5.96
C VAL A 198 -1.46 12.29 -5.50
N LEU A 199 -2.68 12.65 -5.12
CA LEU A 199 -3.10 13.94 -4.57
C LEU A 199 -3.47 13.84 -3.09
N GLU A 200 -4.07 12.73 -2.68
CA GLU A 200 -4.48 12.47 -1.29
C GLU A 200 -3.28 12.28 -0.35
N LEU A 201 -2.16 11.77 -0.86
CA LEU A 201 -0.99 11.39 -0.07
C LEU A 201 0.21 12.31 -0.36
N SER A 202 1.03 12.56 0.67
CA SER A 202 2.17 13.48 0.58
C SER A 202 3.37 12.93 -0.19
N GLY A 203 3.49 11.61 -0.33
CA GLY A 203 4.62 10.95 -0.98
C GLY A 203 4.88 9.51 -0.50
N PRO A 204 5.93 8.86 -1.04
CA PRO A 204 6.29 7.48 -0.74
C PRO A 204 6.95 7.26 0.62
N VAL A 205 7.61 8.29 1.15
CA VAL A 205 8.30 8.24 2.45
C VAL A 205 7.49 9.07 3.46
N GLN A 206 7.31 8.55 4.68
CA GLN A 206 6.52 9.22 5.73
C GLN A 206 5.13 9.66 5.26
N THR A 207 4.44 8.79 4.54
CA THR A 207 3.17 9.11 3.90
C THR A 207 2.16 9.68 4.90
N LYS A 208 1.76 10.94 4.68
CA LYS A 208 0.72 11.65 5.41
C LYS A 208 -0.41 11.98 4.44
N TYR A 209 -1.62 12.13 4.97
CA TYR A 209 -2.72 12.69 4.20
C TYR A 209 -2.46 14.19 3.97
N THR A 210 -2.70 14.66 2.75
CA THR A 210 -2.70 16.09 2.41
C THR A 210 -3.95 16.78 2.98
N ALA A 211 -4.03 18.11 2.89
CA ALA A 211 -5.23 18.83 3.32
C ALA A 211 -6.42 18.42 2.45
N GLU A 212 -6.21 18.36 1.14
CA GLU A 212 -7.15 17.88 0.14
C GLU A 212 -7.52 16.43 0.39
N GLY A 213 -6.55 15.57 0.70
CA GLY A 213 -6.81 14.17 1.03
C GLY A 213 -7.71 13.98 2.25
N ASN A 214 -7.52 14.78 3.31
CA ASN A 214 -8.37 14.70 4.51
C ASN A 214 -9.76 15.34 4.32
N LEU A 215 -9.88 16.39 3.50
CA LEU A 215 -11.13 17.14 3.35
C LEU A 215 -12.01 16.62 2.20
N ILE A 216 -11.41 16.06 1.15
CA ILE A 216 -12.08 15.69 -0.09
C ILE A 216 -12.01 14.17 -0.33
N GLY A 217 -10.82 13.58 -0.16
CA GLY A 217 -10.57 12.15 -0.39
C GLY A 217 -10.36 11.80 -1.86
N HIS A 218 -9.62 10.70 -2.10
CA HIS A 218 -9.14 10.36 -3.45
C HIS A 218 -10.23 10.13 -4.48
N LEU A 219 -11.41 9.58 -4.13
CA LEU A 219 -12.53 9.29 -5.06
C LEU A 219 -12.99 10.56 -5.78
N VAL A 220 -13.17 11.64 -5.03
CA VAL A 220 -13.63 12.93 -5.58
C VAL A 220 -12.48 13.64 -6.29
N LEU A 221 -11.25 13.53 -5.76
CA LEU A 221 -10.07 14.11 -6.40
C LEU A 221 -9.81 13.52 -7.79
N ILE A 222 -9.94 12.21 -7.97
CA ILE A 222 -9.74 11.58 -9.29
C ILE A 222 -10.91 11.85 -10.25
N ASP A 223 -12.14 11.94 -9.76
CA ASP A 223 -13.28 12.38 -10.59
C ASP A 223 -13.05 13.80 -11.14
N GLU A 224 -12.55 14.72 -10.30
CA GLU A 224 -12.13 16.06 -10.75
C GLU A 224 -11.05 15.97 -11.83
N GLN A 225 -10.01 15.13 -11.63
CA GLN A 225 -8.95 14.97 -12.63
C GLN A 225 -9.47 14.38 -13.95
N LEU A 226 -10.47 13.48 -13.91
CA LEU A 226 -11.14 12.95 -15.10
C LEU A 226 -11.86 14.06 -15.87
N VAL A 227 -12.65 14.90 -15.19
CA VAL A 227 -13.36 16.04 -15.79
C VAL A 227 -12.39 17.02 -16.44
N LEU A 228 -11.31 17.39 -15.72
CA LEU A 228 -10.28 18.29 -16.23
C LEU A 228 -9.52 17.69 -17.43
N ALA A 229 -9.23 16.39 -17.41
CA ALA A 229 -8.59 15.69 -18.53
C ALA A 229 -9.51 15.65 -19.75
N ALA A 230 -10.80 15.34 -19.56
CA ALA A 230 -11.79 15.35 -20.62
C ALA A 230 -11.89 16.72 -21.29
N GLN A 231 -11.91 17.80 -20.51
CA GLN A 231 -11.92 19.17 -21.02
C GLN A 231 -10.66 19.48 -21.84
N ALA A 232 -9.49 19.12 -21.33
CA ALA A 232 -8.21 19.35 -22.01
C ALA A 232 -8.09 18.56 -23.33
N LEU A 233 -8.74 17.40 -23.42
CA LEU A 233 -8.73 16.53 -24.59
C LEU A 233 -9.87 16.83 -25.58
N GLY A 234 -10.76 17.78 -25.27
CA GLY A 234 -11.95 18.07 -26.08
C GLY A 234 -12.98 16.95 -26.10
N ILE A 235 -13.00 16.11 -25.06
CA ILE A 235 -14.02 15.08 -24.87
C ILE A 235 -15.31 15.75 -24.37
N ASP A 236 -16.44 15.38 -24.98
CA ASP A 236 -17.75 15.87 -24.59
C ASP A 236 -18.06 15.50 -23.13
N GLN A 237 -18.35 16.52 -22.32
CA GLN A 237 -18.60 16.37 -20.89
C GLN A 237 -19.91 15.64 -20.59
N GLU A 238 -20.84 15.64 -21.56
CA GLU A 238 -22.14 14.98 -21.46
C GLU A 238 -22.12 13.59 -22.11
N SER A 239 -20.96 13.12 -22.58
CA SER A 239 -20.83 11.81 -23.22
C SER A 239 -21.06 10.68 -22.23
N GLU A 240 -21.77 9.63 -22.69
CA GLU A 240 -22.11 8.48 -21.85
C GLU A 240 -20.86 7.73 -21.39
N ASP A 241 -19.86 7.56 -22.27
CA ASP A 241 -18.61 6.90 -21.93
C ASP A 241 -17.86 7.60 -20.79
N LEU A 242 -17.80 8.94 -20.78
CA LEU A 242 -17.22 9.67 -19.65
C LEU A 242 -18.03 9.45 -18.36
N LEU A 243 -19.37 9.51 -18.45
CA LEU A 243 -20.25 9.27 -17.31
C LEU A 243 -20.04 7.87 -16.70
N LEU A 244 -19.93 6.83 -17.54
CA LEU A 244 -19.69 5.45 -17.09
C LEU A 244 -18.35 5.33 -16.37
N LEU A 245 -17.28 5.92 -16.92
CA LEU A 245 -15.95 5.87 -16.30
C LEU A 245 -15.91 6.64 -14.97
N ARG A 246 -16.58 7.79 -14.88
CA ARG A 246 -16.74 8.52 -13.62
C ARG A 246 -17.49 7.69 -12.58
N HIS A 247 -18.55 6.99 -12.98
CA HIS A 247 -19.30 6.09 -12.10
C HIS A 247 -18.44 4.92 -11.59
N MET A 248 -17.60 4.31 -12.46
CA MET A 248 -16.66 3.26 -12.04
C MET A 248 -15.82 3.73 -10.85
N VAL A 249 -15.24 4.93 -10.96
CA VAL A 249 -14.35 5.45 -9.93
C VAL A 249 -15.11 5.93 -8.68
N LEU A 250 -16.25 6.60 -8.84
CA LEU A 250 -17.04 7.09 -7.71
C LEU A 250 -17.80 5.99 -6.95
N SER A 251 -17.85 4.76 -7.47
CA SER A 251 -18.58 3.66 -6.83
C SER A 251 -17.73 2.48 -6.38
N HIS A 252 -16.42 2.47 -6.67
CA HIS A 252 -15.56 1.29 -6.49
C HIS A 252 -15.42 0.82 -5.04
N HIS A 253 -15.57 1.70 -4.04
CA HIS A 253 -15.61 1.29 -2.63
C HIS A 253 -16.83 0.40 -2.31
N GLY A 254 -17.86 0.34 -3.17
CA GLY A 254 -18.90 -0.70 -3.11
C GLY A 254 -19.96 -0.52 -2.03
N LYS A 255 -19.69 0.24 -0.97
CA LYS A 255 -20.58 0.46 0.18
C LYS A 255 -20.52 1.89 0.66
N TYR A 256 -21.66 2.41 1.13
CA TYR A 256 -21.71 3.75 1.73
C TYR A 256 -20.86 3.85 2.99
N GLU A 257 -20.81 2.77 3.78
CA GLU A 257 -20.00 2.66 5.00
C GLU A 257 -18.49 2.71 4.71
N TYR A 258 -18.08 2.40 3.49
CA TYR A 258 -16.69 2.52 3.04
C TYR A 258 -16.40 3.91 2.45
N GLY A 259 -17.35 4.86 2.55
CA GLY A 259 -17.19 6.22 2.04
C GLY A 259 -17.48 6.37 0.55
N SER A 260 -18.09 5.37 -0.09
CA SER A 260 -18.49 5.45 -1.49
C SER A 260 -19.63 6.46 -1.70
N PRO A 261 -19.49 7.47 -2.59
CA PRO A 261 -20.59 8.36 -2.95
C PRO A 261 -21.81 7.64 -3.57
N LYS A 262 -21.57 6.56 -4.31
CA LYS A 262 -22.59 5.72 -4.94
C LYS A 262 -22.24 4.25 -4.84
N LEU A 263 -23.26 3.39 -4.95
CA LEU A 263 -23.04 1.95 -5.08
C LEU A 263 -22.75 1.57 -6.54
N PRO A 264 -22.03 0.47 -6.78
CA PRO A 264 -21.88 -0.10 -8.12
C PRO A 264 -23.24 -0.29 -8.78
N ALA A 265 -23.34 0.16 -10.02
CA ALA A 265 -24.59 0.12 -10.81
C ALA A 265 -24.32 -0.36 -12.26
N LEU A 266 -23.11 -0.87 -12.49
CA LEU A 266 -22.64 -1.47 -13.73
C LEU A 266 -22.01 -2.82 -13.37
N LEU A 267 -22.04 -3.78 -14.31
CA LEU A 267 -21.36 -5.06 -14.11
C LEU A 267 -19.88 -4.84 -13.83
N GLU A 268 -19.23 -3.98 -14.60
CA GLU A 268 -17.82 -3.65 -14.47
C GLU A 268 -17.53 -2.95 -13.14
N ALA A 269 -18.44 -2.10 -12.64
CA ALA A 269 -18.27 -1.43 -11.35
C ALA A 269 -18.37 -2.43 -10.18
N GLU A 270 -19.30 -3.39 -10.27
CA GLU A 270 -19.41 -4.46 -9.27
C GLU A 270 -18.15 -5.32 -9.29
N LEU A 271 -17.65 -5.69 -10.48
CA LEU A 271 -16.40 -6.44 -10.59
C LEU A 271 -15.20 -5.65 -10.06
N LEU A 272 -15.08 -4.36 -10.39
CA LEU A 272 -14.01 -3.51 -9.89
C LEU A 272 -13.99 -3.50 -8.35
N HIS A 273 -15.14 -3.30 -7.71
CA HIS A 273 -15.26 -3.36 -6.25
C HIS A 273 -14.80 -4.70 -5.68
N ARG A 274 -15.23 -5.82 -6.29
CA ARG A 274 -14.87 -7.17 -5.83
C ARG A 274 -13.39 -7.47 -6.01
N ILE A 275 -12.81 -7.00 -7.11
CA ILE A 275 -11.39 -7.18 -7.42
C ILE A 275 -10.54 -6.39 -6.42
N ASP A 276 -10.90 -5.14 -6.13
CA ASP A 276 -10.23 -4.30 -5.14
C ASP A 276 -10.25 -4.96 -3.74
N ASP A 277 -11.43 -5.38 -3.28
CA ASP A 277 -11.60 -6.06 -1.98
C ASP A 277 -10.82 -7.39 -1.92
N LEU A 278 -10.81 -8.16 -3.02
CA LEU A 278 -10.05 -9.40 -3.13
C LEU A 278 -8.54 -9.15 -3.04
N ASP A 279 -8.01 -8.20 -3.82
CA ASP A 279 -6.58 -7.89 -3.83
C ASP A 279 -6.12 -7.39 -2.45
N ALA A 280 -6.89 -6.49 -1.84
CA ALA A 280 -6.69 -6.02 -0.47
C ALA A 280 -6.64 -7.17 0.55
N ALA A 281 -7.59 -8.11 0.47
CA ALA A 281 -7.66 -9.26 1.36
C ALA A 281 -6.47 -10.20 1.15
N VAL A 282 -6.17 -10.57 -0.10
CA VAL A 282 -5.05 -11.46 -0.44
C VAL A 282 -3.72 -10.85 0.00
N ASN A 283 -3.49 -9.56 -0.24
CA ASN A 283 -2.28 -8.88 0.21
C ASN A 283 -2.13 -8.92 1.74
N ALA A 284 -3.21 -8.61 2.47
CA ALA A 284 -3.19 -8.60 3.94
C ALA A 284 -2.92 -10.01 4.51
N ILE A 285 -3.60 -11.03 3.97
CA ILE A 285 -3.49 -12.42 4.44
C ILE A 285 -2.10 -12.99 4.13
N THR A 286 -1.63 -12.86 2.89
CA THR A 286 -0.35 -13.43 2.45
C THR A 286 0.83 -12.79 3.16
N ARG A 287 0.80 -11.47 3.38
CA ARG A 287 1.82 -10.77 4.18
C ARG A 287 1.92 -11.35 5.59
N GLU A 288 0.78 -11.54 6.26
CA GLU A 288 0.79 -12.02 7.64
C GLU A 288 1.12 -13.51 7.76
N LEU A 289 0.71 -14.31 6.78
CA LEU A 289 1.15 -15.70 6.66
C LEU A 289 2.67 -15.78 6.44
N GLY A 290 3.27 -14.89 5.66
CA GLY A 290 4.71 -14.84 5.44
C GLY A 290 5.52 -14.70 6.74
N ALA A 291 5.00 -13.93 7.70
CA ALA A 291 5.60 -13.73 9.02
C ALA A 291 5.21 -14.79 10.07
N THR A 292 4.23 -15.65 9.78
CA THR A 292 3.73 -16.67 10.73
C THR A 292 4.58 -17.94 10.63
N LYS A 293 4.91 -18.61 11.73
CA LYS A 293 5.68 -19.88 11.68
C LYS A 293 4.84 -21.00 11.03
N PRO A 294 5.43 -21.90 10.22
CA PRO A 294 4.71 -23.04 9.64
C PRO A 294 4.09 -23.92 10.72
N GLY A 295 2.79 -24.17 10.63
CA GLY A 295 2.03 -24.92 11.61
C GLY A 295 1.25 -24.09 12.62
N ASP A 296 1.39 -22.76 12.57
CA ASP A 296 0.69 -21.83 13.46
C ASP A 296 -0.34 -20.96 12.72
N PHE A 297 -1.14 -20.22 13.50
CA PHE A 297 -2.10 -19.24 13.00
C PHE A 297 -1.52 -17.82 13.08
N THR A 298 -1.87 -16.98 12.11
CA THR A 298 -1.64 -15.54 12.19
C THR A 298 -2.27 -14.96 13.45
N LEU A 299 -1.83 -13.74 13.80
CA LEU A 299 -2.60 -12.88 14.69
C LEU A 299 -3.96 -12.53 14.05
N PRO A 300 -4.95 -12.07 14.83
CA PRO A 300 -6.20 -11.52 14.29
C PRO A 300 -5.93 -10.34 13.34
N LEU A 301 -6.41 -10.42 12.10
CA LEU A 301 -6.30 -9.34 11.11
C LEU A 301 -7.51 -8.42 11.22
N SER A 302 -7.31 -7.16 11.63
CA SER A 302 -8.40 -6.18 11.73
C SER A 302 -9.03 -5.84 10.38
N SER A 303 -8.27 -5.89 9.28
CA SER A 303 -8.77 -5.70 7.92
C SER A 303 -9.65 -6.85 7.43
N GLN A 304 -9.75 -7.94 8.20
CA GLN A 304 -10.51 -9.15 7.89
C GLN A 304 -11.41 -9.52 9.07
N ASP A 305 -12.01 -8.52 9.71
CA ASP A 305 -12.94 -8.68 10.85
C ASP A 305 -12.37 -9.50 12.02
N GLY A 306 -11.07 -9.42 12.24
CA GLY A 306 -10.37 -10.15 13.31
C GLY A 306 -10.13 -11.63 13.02
N GLN A 307 -10.34 -12.09 11.79
CA GLN A 307 -10.06 -13.46 11.40
C GLN A 307 -8.56 -13.81 11.51
N ARG A 308 -8.29 -15.10 11.72
CA ARG A 308 -6.94 -15.68 11.79
C ARG A 308 -6.79 -16.72 10.68
N TYR A 309 -5.61 -16.75 10.07
CA TYR A 309 -5.31 -17.63 8.95
C TYR A 309 -4.22 -18.62 9.35
N TYR A 310 -4.30 -19.86 8.85
CA TYR A 310 -3.33 -20.91 9.19
C TYR A 310 -2.21 -20.97 8.16
N ARG A 311 -0.94 -21.02 8.60
CA ARG A 311 0.19 -21.31 7.72
C ARG A 311 0.46 -22.82 7.71
N PRO A 312 0.27 -23.54 6.59
CA PRO A 312 0.55 -24.97 6.52
C PRO A 312 2.02 -25.31 6.85
N LYS A 313 2.25 -26.48 7.48
CA LYS A 313 3.62 -27.00 7.75
C LYS A 313 4.38 -27.36 6.48
N LYS A 314 3.65 -27.70 5.42
CA LYS A 314 4.17 -28.05 4.10
C LYS A 314 3.56 -27.09 3.09
N GLU A 315 4.40 -26.52 2.25
CA GLU A 315 3.93 -25.79 1.08
C GLU A 315 3.53 -26.81 0.01
N TYR A 316 2.32 -26.67 -0.51
CA TYR A 316 1.80 -27.47 -1.62
C TYR A 316 1.78 -26.55 -2.83
N GLN A 317 2.93 -26.42 -3.50
CA GLN A 317 3.05 -25.77 -4.81
C GLN A 317 3.40 -26.83 -5.85
#